data_AF-A0A6I9S933-F1
#
_entry.id   AF-A0A6I9S933-F1
#
_cell.length_a   1.000
_cell.length_b   1.000
_cell.length_c   1.000
_cell.angle_alpha   90.00
_cell.angle_beta   90.00
_cell.angle_gamma   90.00
#
_symmetry.space_group_name_H-M   'P 1'
#
loop_
_entity.id
_entity.type
_entity.pdbx_description
1 polymer ?
#
loop_
_entity_poly.entity_id
_entity_poly.type
_entity_poly.pdbx_seq_one_letter_code
_entity_poly.pdbx_strand_id
1 'polypeptide(L)'
;MQIQQIQNHLNGRQWFQGSIRNVILEIKRIRHRSSTWMQESKKGEKVKEVIVDCKSDALQHANPRGGGEALPNGAMDEGSGVKGSGVVLDLHAMHNIGTEWKIERMAAMRRLLSLSLVAMASSPFLAAKSLFHSLKRFFKKPWEITGPCSDPEYRSALPSALEYRRFCPATPPAQPSIPTADPAHVFHIQYYSRDPRRNRPQPRRTVLRKPDVEKMMAEKTFGPADFPRVYLTDRVVEDDNARGGGY
;
A
#
# COMPACT_ATOMS: atom_id res chain seq x y z
N MET A 1 -23.95 47.06 -10.42
CA MET A 1 -23.31 45.88 -11.06
C MET A 1 -21.92 46.14 -11.66
N GLN A 2 -21.58 47.36 -12.13
CA GLN A 2 -20.28 47.60 -12.79
C GLN A 2 -19.04 47.57 -11.86
N ILE A 3 -19.19 47.89 -10.57
CA ILE A 3 -18.04 47.93 -9.62
C ILE A 3 -17.49 46.52 -9.31
N GLN A 4 -18.36 45.51 -9.27
CA GLN A 4 -17.98 44.13 -8.95
C GLN A 4 -17.19 43.45 -10.08
N GLN A 5 -17.48 43.81 -11.34
CA GLN A 5 -16.72 43.31 -12.50
C GLN A 5 -15.28 43.86 -12.53
N ILE A 6 -15.07 45.11 -12.09
CA ILE A 6 -13.74 45.73 -12.04
C ILE A 6 -12.88 45.10 -10.93
N GLN A 7 -13.45 44.80 -9.76
CA GLN A 7 -12.73 44.13 -8.67
C GLN A 7 -12.27 42.71 -9.06
N ASN A 8 -13.11 41.94 -9.78
CA ASN A 8 -12.73 40.62 -10.26
C ASN A 8 -11.57 40.68 -11.28
N HIS A 9 -11.54 41.72 -12.13
CA HIS A 9 -10.45 41.92 -13.10
C HIS A 9 -9.12 42.31 -12.45
N LEU A 10 -9.15 43.09 -11.36
CA LEU A 10 -7.96 43.49 -10.60
C LEU A 10 -7.38 42.31 -9.80
N ASN A 11 -8.23 41.48 -9.19
CA ASN A 11 -7.81 40.29 -8.47
C ASN A 11 -7.18 39.23 -9.41
N GLY A 12 -7.72 39.07 -10.63
CA GLY A 12 -7.13 38.20 -11.65
C GLY A 12 -5.73 38.66 -12.10
N ARG A 13 -5.49 39.97 -12.21
CA ARG A 13 -4.17 40.53 -12.56
C ARG A 13 -3.13 40.32 -11.45
N GLN A 14 -3.53 40.43 -10.18
CA GLN A 14 -2.61 40.16 -9.07
C GLN A 14 -2.21 38.68 -8.98
N TRP A 15 -3.16 37.77 -9.24
CA TRP A 15 -2.88 36.33 -9.27
C TRP A 15 -1.91 35.97 -10.40
N PHE A 16 -2.09 36.56 -11.58
CA PHE A 16 -1.19 36.35 -12.73
C PHE A 16 0.24 36.86 -12.48
N GLN A 17 0.39 38.01 -11.82
CA GLN A 17 1.69 38.57 -11.42
C GLN A 17 2.42 37.68 -10.39
N GLY A 18 1.69 37.09 -9.43
CA GLY A 18 2.24 36.14 -8.46
C GLY A 18 2.74 34.85 -9.11
N SER A 19 1.98 34.32 -10.08
CA SER A 19 2.34 33.11 -10.82
C SER A 19 3.62 33.29 -11.65
N ILE A 20 3.75 34.42 -12.36
CA ILE A 20 4.96 34.72 -13.15
C ILE A 20 6.21 34.83 -12.27
N ARG A 21 6.11 35.44 -11.09
CA ARG A 21 7.23 35.53 -10.15
C ARG A 21 7.72 34.15 -9.70
N ASN A 22 6.80 33.22 -9.42
CA ASN A 22 7.16 31.86 -9.03
C ASN A 22 7.84 31.08 -10.18
N VAL A 23 7.35 31.23 -11.41
CA VAL A 23 7.98 30.61 -12.59
C VAL A 23 9.39 31.15 -12.80
N ILE A 24 9.60 32.46 -12.66
CA ILE A 24 10.93 33.06 -12.81
C ILE A 24 11.90 32.58 -11.71
N LEU A 25 11.43 32.40 -10.47
CA LEU A 25 12.23 31.87 -9.38
C LEU A 25 12.61 30.41 -9.60
N GLU A 26 11.70 29.59 -10.14
CA GLU A 26 11.97 28.18 -10.45
C GLU A 26 13.00 28.04 -11.58
N ILE A 27 12.88 28.85 -12.63
CA ILE A 27 13.86 28.89 -13.73
C ILE A 27 15.25 29.30 -13.20
N LYS A 28 15.33 30.28 -12.29
CA LYS A 28 16.61 30.66 -11.65
C LYS A 28 17.18 29.53 -10.80
N ARG A 29 16.34 28.79 -10.06
CA ARG A 29 16.75 27.63 -9.26
C ARG A 29 17.28 26.49 -10.13
N ILE A 30 16.62 26.18 -11.24
CA ILE A 30 17.06 25.17 -12.21
C ILE A 30 18.42 25.56 -12.81
N ARG A 31 18.58 26.81 -13.24
CA ARG A 31 19.84 27.31 -13.82
C ARG A 31 21.01 27.20 -12.83
N HIS A 32 20.76 27.48 -11.55
CA HIS A 32 21.78 27.35 -10.51
C HIS A 32 22.17 25.88 -10.27
N ARG A 33 21.20 24.95 -10.26
CA ARG A 33 21.46 23.50 -10.15
C ARG A 33 22.24 22.94 -11.33
N SER A 34 21.95 23.38 -12.55
CA SER A 34 22.70 22.96 -13.74
C SER A 34 24.14 23.49 -13.72
N SER A 35 24.37 24.69 -13.18
CA SER A 35 25.72 25.25 -13.04
C SER A 35 26.58 24.49 -12.03
N THR A 36 26.00 24.02 -10.92
CA THR A 36 26.74 23.22 -9.92
C THR A 36 27.09 21.83 -10.47
N TRP A 37 26.16 21.21 -11.21
CA TRP A 37 26.41 19.92 -11.89
C TRP A 37 27.55 20.00 -12.92
N MET A 38 27.61 21.09 -13.70
CA MET A 38 28.70 21.32 -14.67
C MET A 38 30.07 21.48 -14.00
N GLN A 39 30.14 22.05 -12.79
CA GLN A 39 31.39 22.20 -12.04
C GLN A 39 31.85 20.88 -11.40
N GLU A 40 30.93 20.04 -10.93
CA GLU A 40 31.25 18.71 -10.41
C GLU A 40 31.73 17.76 -11.50
N SER A 41 31.13 17.82 -12.70
CA SER A 41 31.58 16.99 -13.84
C SER A 41 33.02 17.31 -14.25
N LYS A 42 33.43 18.59 -14.23
CA LYS A 42 34.81 19.00 -14.53
C LYS A 42 35.82 18.59 -13.45
N LYS A 43 35.39 18.43 -12.19
CA LYS A 43 36.23 17.86 -11.12
C LYS A 43 36.38 16.34 -11.24
N GLY A 44 35.35 15.63 -11.71
CA GLY A 44 35.39 14.18 -11.94
C GLY A 44 36.19 13.75 -13.18
N GLU A 45 36.37 14.64 -14.16
CA GLU A 45 37.14 14.34 -15.38
C GLU A 45 38.66 14.49 -15.18
N LYS A 46 39.11 15.31 -14.21
CA LYS A 46 40.53 15.48 -13.85
C LYS A 46 41.13 14.34 -13.01
N VAL A 47 40.33 13.34 -12.61
CA VAL A 47 40.78 12.17 -11.83
C VAL A 47 40.98 10.93 -12.73
N LYS A 48 40.65 11.00 -14.02
CA LYS A 48 40.77 9.85 -14.94
C LYS A 48 42.11 9.74 -15.67
N GLU A 49 43.08 10.59 -15.34
CA GLU A 49 44.38 10.64 -16.01
C GLU A 49 45.55 10.55 -15.02
N VAL A 50 45.52 9.57 -14.11
CA VAL A 50 46.68 9.22 -13.27
C VAL A 50 46.68 7.71 -13.01
N ILE A 51 47.67 7.03 -13.61
CA ILE A 51 48.26 5.72 -13.24
C ILE A 51 47.49 4.45 -13.70
N VAL A 52 47.91 3.98 -14.87
CA VAL A 52 48.26 2.56 -15.06
C VAL A 52 49.61 2.36 -14.37
N ASP A 53 49.65 1.61 -13.26
CA ASP A 53 50.65 0.56 -13.03
C ASP A 53 50.64 -0.02 -11.60
N CYS A 54 50.81 -1.34 -11.59
CA CYS A 54 51.40 -2.19 -10.56
C CYS A 54 50.60 -2.65 -9.31
N LYS A 55 50.74 -3.98 -9.14
CA LYS A 55 50.90 -4.77 -7.91
C LYS A 55 49.66 -5.37 -7.25
N SER A 56 49.51 -6.67 -7.53
CA SER A 56 49.53 -7.75 -6.54
C SER A 56 49.73 -7.31 -5.08
N ASP A 57 48.76 -7.70 -4.23
CA ASP A 57 48.89 -8.16 -2.84
C ASP A 57 47.74 -7.64 -1.98
N ALA A 58 46.80 -8.52 -1.62
CA ALA A 58 46.06 -8.51 -0.35
C ALA A 58 45.03 -9.66 -0.31
N LEU A 59 45.55 -10.88 -0.21
CA LEU A 59 44.83 -12.02 0.33
C LEU A 59 44.92 -11.91 1.86
N GLN A 60 43.90 -11.36 2.52
CA GLN A 60 43.63 -11.55 3.94
C GLN A 60 42.29 -10.90 4.30
N HIS A 61 41.24 -11.70 4.42
CA HIS A 61 40.25 -11.58 5.50
C HIS A 61 39.56 -12.93 5.65
N ALA A 62 40.08 -13.69 6.61
CA ALA A 62 39.42 -14.85 7.17
C ALA A 62 38.16 -14.42 7.93
N ASN A 63 37.08 -15.17 7.79
CA ASN A 63 36.03 -15.23 8.81
C ASN A 63 35.47 -16.67 8.85
N PRO A 64 35.58 -17.39 10.00
CA PRO A 64 35.10 -18.75 10.13
C PRO A 64 33.70 -18.78 10.72
N ARG A 65 32.74 -19.42 10.05
CA ARG A 65 31.52 -19.96 10.69
C ARG A 65 31.11 -21.26 10.02
N GLY A 66 31.80 -22.33 10.40
CA GLY A 66 31.29 -23.69 10.26
C GLY A 66 30.42 -24.02 11.47
N GLY A 67 29.12 -24.16 11.25
CA GLY A 67 28.20 -24.75 12.23
C GLY A 67 28.18 -26.25 12.03
N GLY A 68 28.74 -26.98 12.99
CA GLY A 68 28.67 -28.44 13.05
C GLY A 68 27.33 -28.90 13.58
N GLU A 69 26.75 -29.85 12.84
CA GLU A 69 25.64 -30.70 13.25
C GLU A 69 26.07 -31.60 14.43
N ALA A 70 25.15 -31.80 15.39
CA ALA A 70 25.14 -32.99 16.22
C ALA A 70 23.69 -33.32 16.60
N LEU A 71 23.31 -34.56 16.25
CA LEU A 71 22.06 -35.25 16.54
C LEU A 71 21.79 -35.36 18.06
N PRO A 72 20.58 -35.80 18.47
CA PRO A 72 20.52 -37.20 18.87
C PRO A 72 19.25 -37.97 18.44
N ASN A 73 19.47 -39.26 18.18
CA ASN A 73 18.49 -40.33 18.04
C ASN A 73 18.06 -40.89 19.41
N GLY A 74 16.86 -41.48 19.44
CA GLY A 74 16.48 -42.59 20.32
C GLY A 74 15.68 -42.18 21.55
N ALA A 75 14.36 -42.40 21.62
CA ALA A 75 13.65 -43.68 21.77
C ALA A 75 13.21 -43.91 23.23
N MET A 76 12.11 -44.65 23.36
CA MET A 76 11.38 -45.11 24.55
C MET A 76 10.17 -44.23 24.92
N ASP A 77 8.94 -44.68 25.19
CA ASP A 77 8.11 -45.89 25.00
C ASP A 77 7.11 -45.90 26.18
N GLU A 78 5.88 -46.33 25.90
CA GLU A 78 4.73 -46.70 26.76
C GLU A 78 4.27 -45.82 27.95
N GLY A 79 2.94 -45.85 28.21
CA GLY A 79 2.46 -45.63 29.58
C GLY A 79 1.05 -45.04 29.74
N SER A 80 0.04 -45.88 29.61
CA SER A 80 -1.33 -45.72 30.09
C SER A 80 -1.48 -45.21 31.54
N GLY A 81 -2.55 -44.46 31.86
CA GLY A 81 -2.90 -44.20 33.26
C GLY A 81 -4.19 -43.39 33.49
N VAL A 82 -5.29 -44.10 33.67
CA VAL A 82 -6.60 -43.62 34.18
C VAL A 82 -6.53 -43.37 35.70
N LYS A 83 -7.48 -42.57 36.23
CA LYS A 83 -7.92 -42.33 37.64
C LYS A 83 -7.50 -40.94 38.16
N GLY A 84 -8.30 -40.19 38.91
CA GLY A 84 -9.57 -40.45 39.56
C GLY A 84 -9.99 -39.21 40.36
N SER A 85 -11.27 -39.18 40.69
CA SER A 85 -11.98 -38.25 41.56
C SER A 85 -11.28 -37.91 42.88
N GLY A 86 -11.34 -36.63 43.27
CA GLY A 86 -11.03 -36.17 44.62
C GLY A 86 -11.91 -34.98 44.98
N VAL A 87 -13.07 -35.28 45.58
CA VAL A 87 -13.93 -34.31 46.26
C VAL A 87 -13.27 -33.99 47.60
N VAL A 88 -12.96 -32.71 47.85
CA VAL A 88 -12.65 -32.22 49.19
C VAL A 88 -13.86 -31.43 49.67
N LEU A 89 -14.59 -32.02 50.60
CA LEU A 89 -15.60 -31.37 51.42
C LEU A 89 -14.86 -30.63 52.54
N ASP A 90 -14.85 -29.30 52.50
CA ASP A 90 -14.53 -28.50 53.67
C ASP A 90 -15.80 -28.30 54.51
N LEU A 91 -15.86 -29.07 55.59
CA LEU A 91 -16.71 -28.84 56.75
C LEU A 91 -16.09 -27.69 57.55
N HIS A 92 -16.68 -26.50 57.50
CA HIS A 92 -16.47 -25.51 58.56
C HIS A 92 -17.70 -24.63 58.75
N ALA A 93 -18.04 -24.47 60.03
CA ALA A 93 -18.85 -23.40 60.61
C ALA A 93 -20.37 -23.47 60.41
N MET A 94 -20.99 -24.45 61.08
CA MET A 94 -22.28 -24.23 61.74
C MET A 94 -22.10 -23.30 62.94
N HIS A 95 -22.35 -22.01 62.77
CA HIS A 95 -22.75 -21.11 63.86
C HIS A 95 -23.31 -19.83 63.26
N ASN A 96 -24.64 -19.73 63.12
CA ASN A 96 -25.46 -18.50 63.09
C ASN A 96 -26.86 -18.82 62.56
N ILE A 97 -27.67 -19.52 63.35
CA ILE A 97 -29.11 -19.69 63.11
C ILE A 97 -29.80 -18.96 64.25
N GLY A 98 -30.27 -17.73 63.99
CA GLY A 98 -30.93 -16.97 65.05
C GLY A 98 -31.63 -15.65 64.69
N THR A 99 -31.34 -14.99 63.56
CA THR A 99 -31.91 -13.63 63.34
C THR A 99 -32.35 -13.28 61.91
N GLU A 100 -32.33 -14.21 60.93
CA GLU A 100 -32.63 -13.88 59.52
C GLU A 100 -34.10 -13.93 59.09
N TRP A 101 -35.04 -14.41 59.91
CA TRP A 101 -36.42 -14.63 59.47
C TRP A 101 -37.35 -13.40 59.54
N LYS A 102 -36.86 -12.24 59.98
CA LYS A 102 -37.66 -10.99 60.08
C LYS A 102 -37.32 -9.91 59.06
N ILE A 103 -36.15 -9.98 58.41
CA ILE A 103 -35.69 -8.95 57.46
C ILE A 103 -36.08 -9.29 56.02
N GLU A 104 -36.13 -10.56 55.64
CA GLU A 104 -36.53 -10.96 54.28
C GLU A 104 -38.01 -10.73 53.97
N ARG A 105 -38.90 -10.86 54.96
CA ARG A 105 -40.35 -10.65 54.76
C ARG A 105 -40.71 -9.17 54.53
N MET A 106 -39.96 -8.22 55.10
CA MET A 106 -40.19 -6.79 54.86
C MET A 106 -39.52 -6.29 53.57
N ALA A 107 -38.44 -6.93 53.11
CA ALA A 107 -37.81 -6.62 51.82
C ALA A 107 -38.66 -7.10 50.62
N ALA A 108 -39.36 -8.22 50.75
CA ALA A 108 -40.26 -8.74 49.72
C ALA A 108 -41.53 -7.87 49.54
N MET A 109 -42.10 -7.33 50.64
CA MET A 109 -43.29 -6.48 50.57
C MET A 109 -43.01 -5.07 50.03
N ARG A 110 -41.78 -4.55 50.22
CA ARG A 110 -41.35 -3.27 49.60
C ARG A 110 -41.04 -3.37 48.11
N ARG A 111 -40.68 -4.55 47.60
CA ARG A 111 -40.47 -4.77 46.15
C ARG A 111 -41.78 -4.90 45.38
N LEU A 112 -42.85 -5.41 46.01
CA LEU A 112 -44.15 -5.55 45.34
C LEU A 112 -44.97 -4.25 45.29
N LEU A 113 -44.68 -3.27 46.16
CA LEU A 113 -45.34 -1.96 46.16
C LEU A 113 -44.62 -0.89 45.31
N SER A 114 -43.37 -1.11 44.90
CA SER A 114 -42.64 -0.18 44.02
C SER A 114 -42.71 -0.54 42.53
N LEU A 115 -43.09 -1.77 42.20
CA LEU A 115 -43.23 -2.25 40.82
C LEU A 115 -44.58 -1.91 40.16
N SER A 116 -45.60 -1.50 40.93
CA SER A 116 -46.89 -1.07 40.36
C SER A 116 -46.95 0.41 39.98
N LEU A 117 -46.08 1.27 40.53
CA LEU A 117 -46.13 2.72 40.28
C LEU A 117 -45.19 3.20 39.14
N VAL A 118 -44.17 2.43 38.75
CA VAL A 118 -43.23 2.81 37.67
C VAL A 118 -43.68 2.35 36.28
N ALA A 119 -44.60 1.39 36.18
CA ALA A 119 -45.03 0.82 34.90
C ALA A 119 -46.06 1.66 34.11
N MET A 120 -46.66 2.72 34.70
CA MET A 120 -47.72 3.50 34.04
C MET A 120 -47.33 4.93 33.60
N ALA A 121 -46.08 5.35 33.76
CA ALA A 121 -45.66 6.73 33.46
C ALA A 121 -44.71 6.89 32.25
N SER A 122 -44.46 5.87 31.41
CA SER A 122 -43.49 5.96 30.30
C SER A 122 -44.00 5.60 28.89
N SER A 123 -45.25 5.18 28.73
CA SER A 123 -45.71 4.55 27.48
C SER A 123 -45.98 5.47 26.26
N PRO A 124 -46.49 6.72 26.35
CA PRO A 124 -46.76 7.51 25.15
C PRO A 124 -45.50 8.17 24.53
N PHE A 125 -44.49 8.46 25.33
CA PHE A 125 -43.26 9.12 24.86
C PHE A 125 -42.28 8.14 24.18
N LEU A 126 -42.29 6.87 24.59
CA LEU A 126 -41.50 5.80 23.97
C LEU A 126 -42.13 5.33 22.64
N ALA A 127 -43.47 5.26 22.56
CA ALA A 127 -44.17 4.92 21.33
C ALA A 127 -43.99 5.98 20.23
N ALA A 128 -44.09 7.27 20.56
CA ALA A 128 -43.87 8.37 19.62
C ALA A 128 -42.44 8.41 19.06
N LYS A 129 -41.42 8.10 19.87
CA LYS A 129 -40.01 8.02 19.41
C LYS A 129 -39.80 6.99 18.31
N SER A 130 -40.54 5.88 18.32
CA SER A 130 -40.46 4.83 17.30
C SER A 130 -41.01 5.28 15.94
N LEU A 131 -42.07 6.09 15.93
CA LEU A 131 -42.68 6.66 14.71
C LEU A 131 -41.85 7.81 14.14
N PHE A 132 -41.24 8.65 14.98
CA PHE A 132 -40.27 9.65 14.51
C PHE A 132 -38.99 9.01 13.97
N HIS A 133 -38.61 7.83 14.47
CA HIS A 133 -37.47 7.08 13.94
C HIS A 133 -37.76 6.47 12.56
N SER A 134 -38.99 6.03 12.29
CA SER A 134 -39.39 5.57 10.95
C SER A 134 -39.49 6.71 9.94
N LEU A 135 -39.99 7.89 10.34
CA LEU A 135 -40.04 9.08 9.48
C LEU A 135 -38.66 9.62 9.10
N LYS A 136 -37.68 9.56 10.02
CA LYS A 136 -36.27 9.95 9.74
C LYS A 136 -35.60 9.12 8.64
N ARG A 137 -36.10 7.92 8.31
CA ARG A 137 -35.58 7.13 7.18
C ARG A 137 -35.99 7.68 5.81
N PHE A 138 -37.09 8.45 5.74
CA PHE A 138 -37.57 9.04 4.49
C PHE A 138 -36.92 10.40 4.19
N PHE A 139 -36.38 11.08 5.22
CA PHE A 139 -35.60 12.30 5.04
C PHE A 139 -34.12 11.94 4.84
N LYS A 140 -33.72 11.84 3.57
CA LYS A 140 -32.30 11.81 3.19
C LYS A 140 -31.59 13.03 3.76
N LYS A 141 -30.31 12.89 4.12
CA LYS A 141 -29.53 14.06 4.51
C LYS A 141 -29.44 15.00 3.30
N PRO A 142 -29.44 16.33 3.49
CA PRO A 142 -29.54 17.26 2.35
C PRO A 142 -28.40 17.10 1.32
N TRP A 143 -27.24 16.60 1.74
CA TRP A 143 -26.08 16.30 0.87
C TRP A 143 -26.13 14.92 0.18
N GLU A 144 -27.16 14.11 0.43
CA GLU A 144 -27.40 12.80 -0.21
C GLU A 144 -28.43 12.90 -1.35
N ILE A 145 -28.93 14.11 -1.65
CA ILE A 145 -29.93 14.35 -2.69
C ILE A 145 -29.26 14.53 -4.06
N THR A 146 -28.12 15.21 -4.11
CA THR A 146 -27.37 15.50 -5.33
C THR A 146 -25.86 15.46 -5.09
N GLY A 147 -25.10 15.00 -6.08
CA GLY A 147 -23.63 14.98 -6.05
C GLY A 147 -23.06 13.58 -5.78
N PRO A 148 -21.73 13.45 -5.59
CA PRO A 148 -21.08 12.15 -5.49
C PRO A 148 -21.63 11.26 -4.38
N CYS A 149 -22.09 11.83 -3.27
CA CYS A 149 -22.68 11.09 -2.15
C CYS A 149 -24.09 10.56 -2.43
N SER A 150 -24.69 10.90 -3.57
CA SER A 150 -26.01 10.42 -4.01
C SER A 150 -25.94 9.25 -5.00
N ASP A 151 -24.74 8.96 -5.53
CA ASP A 151 -24.53 7.87 -6.47
C ASP A 151 -24.53 6.50 -5.75
N PRO A 152 -25.16 5.46 -6.32
CA PRO A 152 -25.23 4.13 -5.70
C PRO A 152 -23.85 3.46 -5.55
N GLU A 153 -22.86 3.90 -6.32
CA GLU A 153 -21.50 3.39 -6.30
C GLU A 153 -20.62 4.07 -5.25
N TYR A 154 -21.08 5.17 -4.67
CA TYR A 154 -20.32 5.93 -3.70
C TYR A 154 -20.07 5.11 -2.43
N ARG A 155 -18.81 4.97 -2.06
CA ARG A 155 -18.37 4.32 -0.82
C ARG A 155 -17.64 5.31 0.07
N SER A 156 -17.90 5.25 1.37
CA SER A 156 -17.19 6.09 2.34
C SER A 156 -15.72 5.71 2.45
N ALA A 157 -14.83 6.70 2.51
CA ALA A 157 -13.38 6.51 2.54
C ALA A 157 -12.83 5.90 3.86
N LEU A 158 -13.66 5.78 4.90
CA LEU A 158 -13.26 5.27 6.21
C LEU A 158 -13.65 3.79 6.32
N PRO A 159 -12.74 2.85 6.00
CA PRO A 159 -13.03 1.43 6.22
C PRO A 159 -13.14 1.17 7.72
N SER A 160 -13.94 0.15 8.09
CA SER A 160 -13.99 -0.26 9.48
C SER A 160 -12.64 -0.83 9.91
N ALA A 161 -12.27 -0.63 11.19
CA ALA A 161 -10.99 -1.11 11.72
C ALA A 161 -10.83 -2.63 11.59
N LEU A 162 -11.94 -3.37 11.57
CA LEU A 162 -11.98 -4.82 11.42
C LEU A 162 -11.75 -5.27 9.97
N GLU A 163 -12.06 -4.42 8.98
CA GLU A 163 -11.97 -4.74 7.55
C GLU A 163 -10.59 -4.48 6.95
N TYR A 164 -9.99 -3.31 7.20
CA TYR A 164 -8.79 -2.87 6.45
C TYR A 164 -7.49 -3.58 6.86
N ARG A 165 -7.37 -3.99 8.13
CA ARG A 165 -6.12 -4.56 8.66
C ARG A 165 -6.39 -5.51 9.81
N ARG A 166 -7.15 -6.56 9.51
CA ARG A 166 -7.49 -7.62 10.47
C ARG A 166 -6.27 -8.26 11.12
N PHE A 167 -5.18 -8.39 10.37
CA PHE A 167 -3.91 -8.92 10.86
C PHE A 167 -2.81 -7.85 10.81
N CYS A 168 -1.92 -7.85 11.81
CA CYS A 168 -0.72 -7.05 11.76
C CYS A 168 0.20 -7.53 10.63
N PRO A 169 0.92 -6.64 9.92
CA PRO A 169 1.81 -7.03 8.83
C PRO A 169 2.98 -7.91 9.30
N ALA A 170 3.37 -7.77 10.57
CA ALA A 170 4.38 -8.62 11.21
C ALA A 170 3.84 -9.99 11.64
N THR A 171 2.51 -10.19 11.58
CA THR A 171 1.84 -11.43 12.00
C THR A 171 0.83 -11.84 10.93
N PRO A 172 1.31 -12.17 9.71
CA PRO A 172 0.42 -12.67 8.67
C PRO A 172 -0.18 -14.02 9.09
N PRO A 173 -1.42 -14.33 8.67
CA PRO A 173 -2.08 -15.59 9.02
C PRO A 173 -1.45 -16.80 8.34
N ALA A 174 -0.68 -16.60 7.27
CA ALA A 174 -0.01 -17.65 6.52
C ALA A 174 1.48 -17.35 6.40
N GLN A 175 2.29 -18.40 6.37
CA GLN A 175 3.72 -18.30 6.07
C GLN A 175 3.91 -18.23 4.54
N PRO A 176 4.36 -17.10 3.98
CA PRO A 176 4.58 -17.00 2.54
C PRO A 176 5.84 -17.78 2.14
N SER A 177 5.74 -18.60 1.09
CA SER A 177 6.88 -19.18 0.39
C SER A 177 7.07 -18.45 -0.93
N ILE A 178 8.11 -17.62 -1.02
CA ILE A 178 8.41 -16.80 -2.21
C ILE A 178 9.31 -17.63 -3.12
N PRO A 179 8.89 -17.93 -4.37
CA PRO A 179 9.73 -18.68 -5.29
C PRO A 179 10.92 -17.82 -5.75
N THR A 180 12.14 -18.34 -5.57
CA THR A 180 13.38 -17.64 -5.94
C THR A 180 13.83 -17.95 -7.37
N ALA A 181 13.55 -19.15 -7.87
CA ALA A 181 14.02 -19.62 -9.17
C ALA A 181 12.96 -20.49 -9.85
N ASP A 182 12.96 -20.50 -11.18
CA ASP A 182 12.12 -21.40 -11.97
C ASP A 182 12.54 -22.86 -11.74
N PRO A 183 11.59 -23.81 -11.68
CA PRO A 183 11.87 -25.21 -11.38
C PRO A 183 12.82 -25.86 -12.40
N ALA A 184 12.76 -25.44 -13.67
CA ALA A 184 13.66 -25.91 -14.72
C ALA A 184 15.15 -25.61 -14.42
N HIS A 185 15.43 -24.58 -13.62
CA HIS A 185 16.77 -24.08 -13.35
C HIS A 185 17.31 -24.46 -11.95
N VAL A 186 16.50 -25.15 -11.14
CA VAL A 186 16.89 -25.59 -9.79
C VAL A 186 17.91 -26.73 -9.88
N PHE A 187 17.62 -27.75 -10.68
CA PHE A 187 18.52 -28.90 -10.87
C PHE A 187 19.47 -28.71 -12.05
N HIS A 188 19.06 -28.00 -13.10
CA HIS A 188 19.91 -27.66 -14.23
C HIS A 188 20.61 -26.31 -14.01
N ILE A 189 21.66 -26.34 -13.20
CA ILE A 189 22.38 -25.15 -12.71
C ILE A 189 23.40 -24.57 -13.71
N GLN A 190 23.41 -25.02 -14.95
CA GLN A 190 24.36 -24.53 -15.95
C GLN A 190 24.17 -23.04 -16.17
N TYR A 191 25.17 -22.24 -15.78
CA TYR A 191 25.05 -20.78 -15.76
C TYR A 191 25.33 -20.15 -17.13
N TYR A 192 26.28 -20.68 -17.90
CA TYR A 192 26.74 -20.04 -19.14
C TYR A 192 25.65 -19.93 -20.22
N SER A 193 24.72 -20.88 -20.29
CA SER A 193 23.57 -20.84 -21.21
C SER A 193 22.52 -19.80 -20.78
N ARG A 194 22.44 -19.52 -19.49
CA ARG A 194 21.48 -18.60 -18.87
C ARG A 194 22.00 -17.18 -18.74
N ASP A 195 23.29 -16.90 -18.99
CA ASP A 195 23.90 -15.58 -18.75
C ASP A 195 23.72 -14.65 -19.98
N PRO A 196 22.69 -13.77 -20.00
CA PRO A 196 22.50 -12.83 -21.11
C PRO A 196 23.57 -11.73 -21.11
N ARG A 197 24.26 -11.50 -19.99
CA ARG A 197 25.18 -10.37 -19.86
C ARG A 197 26.45 -10.58 -20.69
N ARG A 198 26.95 -11.82 -20.71
CA ARG A 198 28.15 -12.20 -21.45
C ARG A 198 27.84 -12.76 -22.83
N ASN A 199 26.66 -13.38 -23.01
CA ASN A 199 26.20 -13.90 -24.29
C ASN A 199 25.70 -12.79 -25.23
N ARG A 200 26.53 -11.77 -25.43
CA ARG A 200 26.29 -10.68 -26.38
C ARG A 200 27.21 -10.85 -27.58
N PRO A 201 26.76 -10.55 -28.81
CA PRO A 201 27.64 -10.58 -29.97
C PRO A 201 28.79 -9.58 -29.77
N GLN A 202 29.98 -9.96 -30.23
CA GLN A 202 31.13 -9.07 -30.17
C GLN A 202 30.90 -7.82 -31.05
N PRO A 203 31.30 -6.61 -30.61
CA PRO A 203 31.19 -5.41 -31.43
C PRO A 203 32.00 -5.53 -32.72
N ARG A 204 31.33 -5.52 -33.87
CA ARG A 204 31.98 -5.51 -35.19
C ARG A 204 32.20 -4.05 -35.62
N ARG A 205 33.46 -3.69 -35.93
CA ARG A 205 33.82 -2.35 -36.43
C ARG A 205 34.33 -2.49 -37.86
N THR A 206 33.67 -1.84 -38.80
CA THR A 206 34.08 -1.76 -40.21
C THR A 206 34.39 -0.31 -40.55
N VAL A 207 35.48 -0.09 -41.30
CA VAL A 207 35.84 1.25 -41.79
C VAL A 207 35.26 1.39 -43.19
N LEU A 208 34.37 2.36 -43.37
CA LEU A 208 33.81 2.69 -44.69
C LEU A 208 34.65 3.79 -45.32
N ARG A 209 35.18 3.55 -46.53
CA ARG A 209 35.89 4.56 -47.31
C ARG A 209 34.94 5.23 -48.30
N LYS A 210 35.37 6.36 -48.87
CA LYS A 210 34.64 7.08 -49.92
C LYS A 210 34.11 6.18 -51.06
N PRO A 211 34.89 5.27 -51.69
CA PRO A 211 34.38 4.41 -52.76
C PRO A 211 33.24 3.48 -52.31
N ASP A 212 33.27 3.00 -51.06
CA ASP A 212 32.23 2.12 -50.53
C ASP A 212 30.91 2.89 -50.37
N VAL A 213 30.99 4.15 -49.91
CA VAL A 213 29.84 5.03 -49.73
C VAL A 213 29.22 5.42 -51.08
N GLU A 214 30.03 5.76 -52.08
CA GLU A 214 29.56 6.09 -53.43
C GLU A 214 28.83 4.90 -54.07
N LYS A 215 29.36 3.68 -53.88
CA LYS A 215 28.69 2.44 -54.31
C LYS A 215 27.34 2.25 -53.61
N MET A 216 27.28 2.42 -52.29
CA MET A 216 26.01 2.31 -51.53
C MET A 216 24.98 3.37 -51.94
N MET A 217 25.43 4.57 -52.32
CA MET A 217 24.55 5.63 -52.82
C MET A 217 24.01 5.31 -54.21
N ALA A 218 24.84 4.74 -55.09
CA ALA A 218 24.43 4.32 -56.41
C ALA A 218 23.44 3.13 -56.39
N GLU A 219 23.60 2.22 -55.42
CA GLU A 219 22.74 1.02 -55.28
C GLU A 219 21.40 1.32 -54.58
N LYS A 220 21.34 2.34 -53.71
CA LYS A 220 20.16 2.59 -52.87
C LYS A 220 19.09 3.42 -53.58
N THR A 221 17.94 2.82 -53.84
CA THR A 221 16.71 3.50 -54.30
C THR A 221 15.65 3.46 -53.19
N PHE A 222 14.96 4.57 -52.94
CA PHE A 222 13.96 4.65 -51.86
C PHE A 222 12.55 4.36 -52.37
N GLY A 223 11.89 3.37 -51.77
CA GLY A 223 10.46 3.14 -51.89
C GLY A 223 9.68 3.65 -50.67
N PRO A 224 8.33 3.60 -50.70
CA PRO A 224 7.49 4.05 -49.59
C PRO A 224 7.73 3.30 -48.26
N ALA A 225 8.21 2.06 -48.30
CA ALA A 225 8.46 1.23 -47.11
C ALA A 225 9.82 1.49 -46.44
N ASP A 226 10.75 2.19 -47.12
CA ASP A 226 12.08 2.49 -46.58
C ASP A 226 12.08 3.65 -45.59
N PHE A 227 10.97 4.39 -45.53
CA PHE A 227 10.79 5.47 -44.57
C PHE A 227 10.40 4.92 -43.20
N PRO A 228 10.96 5.46 -42.11
CA PRO A 228 10.58 5.05 -40.76
C PRO A 228 9.08 5.27 -40.58
N ARG A 229 8.40 4.27 -40.03
CA ARG A 229 6.97 4.36 -39.76
C ARG A 229 6.71 5.52 -38.80
N VAL A 230 5.82 6.42 -39.19
CA VAL A 230 5.38 7.50 -38.31
C VAL A 230 4.58 6.89 -37.17
N TYR A 231 4.92 7.24 -35.94
CA TYR A 231 4.11 6.92 -34.78
C TYR A 231 2.89 7.85 -34.78
N LEU A 232 1.82 7.43 -35.48
CA LEU A 232 0.57 8.16 -35.51
C LEU A 232 -0.17 7.90 -34.21
N THR A 233 -0.47 8.97 -33.48
CA THR A 233 -1.44 8.93 -32.39
C THR A 233 -2.82 9.04 -33.00
N ASP A 234 -3.69 8.08 -32.72
CA ASP A 234 -5.09 8.16 -33.15
C ASP A 234 -5.78 9.40 -32.58
N ARG A 235 -6.78 9.92 -33.29
CA ARG A 235 -7.66 10.95 -32.73
C ARG A 235 -8.50 10.29 -31.65
N VAL A 236 -8.14 10.55 -30.40
CA VAL A 236 -8.89 10.08 -29.24
C VAL A 236 -10.17 10.90 -29.14
N VAL A 237 -11.32 10.23 -29.17
CA VAL A 237 -12.60 10.79 -28.73
C VAL A 237 -12.75 10.38 -27.28
N GLU A 238 -12.87 11.36 -26.40
CA GLU A 238 -13.05 11.14 -24.97
C GLU A 238 -14.48 10.63 -24.74
N ASP A 239 -14.58 9.45 -24.16
CA ASP A 239 -15.83 8.88 -23.65
C ASP A 239 -15.55 8.37 -22.24
N ASP A 240 -16.27 8.93 -21.27
CA ASP A 240 -16.03 8.73 -19.84
C ASP A 240 -16.24 7.26 -19.41
N ASN A 241 -17.08 6.49 -20.12
CA ASN A 241 -17.46 5.12 -19.72
C ASN A 241 -17.27 4.04 -20.81
N ALA A 242 -16.54 4.34 -21.90
CA ALA A 242 -16.45 3.48 -23.08
C ALA A 242 -15.81 2.08 -22.86
N ARG A 243 -14.84 1.96 -21.95
CA ARG A 243 -14.06 0.72 -21.78
C ARG A 243 -14.47 0.00 -20.50
N GLY A 244 -15.00 -1.21 -20.64
CA GLY A 244 -15.39 -2.04 -19.48
C GLY A 244 -16.59 -1.50 -18.70
N GLY A 245 -17.28 -0.48 -19.21
CA GLY A 245 -18.43 0.14 -18.55
C GLY A 245 -18.06 1.08 -17.40
N GLY A 246 -16.80 1.52 -17.30
CA GLY A 246 -16.38 2.48 -16.27
C GLY A 246 -16.06 1.87 -14.88
N TYR A 247 -15.93 0.54 -14.78
CA TYR A 247 -15.57 -0.18 -13.54
C TYR A 247 -14.23 -0.91 -13.62
#